data_AF-A0A4D9ECX0-F1
#
_entry.id   AF-A0A4D9ECX0-F1
#
_cell.length_a   1.000
_cell.length_b   1.000
_cell.length_c   1.000
_cell.angle_alpha   90.00
_cell.angle_beta   90.00
_cell.angle_gamma   90.00
#
_symmetry.space_group_name_H-M   'P 1'
#
loop_
_entity.id
_entity.type
_entity.pdbx_description
1 polymer ?
#
loop_
_entity_poly.entity_id
_entity_poly.type
_entity_poly.pdbx_seq_one_letter_code
_entity_poly.pdbx_strand_id
1 'polypeptide(L)'
;MHIWNATKYLKDVTLKKQCVPFHHYNGGVGRCAQAKQWGWTQGRWPKKSAEFLLHMLKNAESNAELKGLDVDSLEQIVPKPEEEVAQKKKLSQKKLKMQKLMARE
;
A
#
# COMPACT_ATOMS: atom_id res chain seq x y z
N MET A 1 -7.73 3.25 8.26
CA MET A 1 -8.65 3.04 7.13
C MET A 1 -8.79 1.54 6.91
N HIS A 2 -10.01 0.99 6.99
CA HIS A 2 -10.27 -0.43 6.68
C HIS A 2 -9.94 -0.74 5.21
N ILE A 3 -9.50 -1.97 4.94
CA ILE A 3 -9.11 -2.43 3.60
C ILE A 3 -10.23 -2.25 2.55
N TRP A 4 -11.49 -2.49 2.92
CA TRP A 4 -12.66 -2.26 2.06
C TRP A 4 -12.84 -0.79 1.68
N ASN A 5 -12.71 0.12 2.65
CA ASN A 5 -12.82 1.56 2.40
C ASN A 5 -11.66 2.05 1.53
N ALA A 6 -10.47 1.50 1.73
CA ALA A 6 -9.30 1.83 0.94
C ALA A 6 -9.42 1.39 -0.52
N THR A 7 -9.85 0.15 -0.76
CA THR A 7 -10.03 -0.37 -2.12
C THR A 7 -11.13 0.38 -2.85
N LYS A 8 -12.24 0.70 -2.16
CA LYS A 8 -13.30 1.56 -2.70
C LYS A 8 -12.76 2.94 -3.07
N TYR A 9 -12.05 3.61 -2.16
CA TYR A 9 -11.46 4.92 -2.41
C TYR A 9 -10.53 4.90 -3.63
N LEU A 10 -9.61 3.93 -3.71
CA LEU A 10 -8.67 3.83 -4.84
C LEU A 10 -9.38 3.57 -6.17
N LYS A 11 -10.46 2.77 -6.19
CA LYS A 11 -11.32 2.60 -7.37
C LYS A 11 -12.06 3.90 -7.73
N ASP A 12 -12.54 4.66 -6.75
CA ASP A 12 -13.18 5.95 -6.98
C ASP A 12 -12.19 7.00 -7.51
N VAL A 13 -10.91 6.92 -7.12
CA VAL A 13 -9.83 7.75 -7.67
C VAL A 13 -9.58 7.46 -9.15
N THR A 14 -9.58 6.19 -9.58
CA THR A 14 -9.40 5.85 -10.99
C THR A 14 -10.59 6.30 -11.85
N LEU A 15 -11.79 6.26 -11.29
CA LEU A 15 -13.02 6.78 -11.92
C LEU A 15 -13.19 8.30 -11.80
N LYS A 16 -12.24 9.00 -11.15
CA LYS A 16 -12.26 10.45 -10.89
C LYS A 16 -13.45 10.95 -10.06
N LYS A 17 -14.08 10.05 -9.29
CA LYS A 17 -15.17 10.38 -8.37
C LYS A 17 -14.67 11.04 -7.09
N GLN A 18 -13.49 10.63 -6.62
CA GLN A 18 -12.78 11.27 -5.50
C GLN A 18 -11.35 11.62 -5.90
N CYS A 19 -10.83 12.75 -5.43
CA CYS A 19 -9.47 13.18 -5.71
C CYS A 19 -8.52 12.82 -4.58
N VAL A 20 -7.24 12.65 -4.93
CA VAL A 20 -6.14 12.59 -3.96
C VAL A 20 -5.63 14.02 -3.72
N PRO A 21 -5.61 14.51 -2.47
CA PRO A 21 -5.04 15.82 -2.15
C PRO A 21 -3.51 15.77 -2.25
N PHE A 22 -2.91 16.80 -2.85
CA PHE A 22 -1.44 16.93 -2.97
C PHE A 22 -0.97 17.97 -1.95
N HIS A 23 -0.35 17.51 -0.85
CA HIS A 23 0.07 18.39 0.26
C HIS A 23 1.49 18.95 0.10
N HIS A 24 2.45 18.09 -0.27
CA HIS A 24 3.87 18.48 -0.32
C HIS A 24 4.34 18.79 -1.76
N TYR A 25 4.17 17.85 -2.67
CA TYR A 25 4.58 18.01 -4.07
C TYR A 25 3.45 18.65 -4.90
N ASN A 26 3.10 19.91 -4.61
CA ASN A 26 1.94 20.59 -5.19
C ASN A 26 2.27 21.76 -6.15
N GLY A 27 3.54 21.93 -6.54
CA GLY A 27 3.96 22.93 -7.52
C GLY A 27 3.25 22.75 -8.88
N GLY A 28 2.55 23.78 -9.35
CA GLY A 28 1.79 23.73 -10.61
C GLY A 28 0.53 22.85 -10.58
N VAL A 29 0.12 22.33 -9.42
CA VAL A 29 -1.09 21.52 -9.31
C VAL A 29 -2.34 22.42 -9.29
N GLY A 30 -3.24 22.18 -10.22
CA GLY A 30 -4.52 22.91 -10.30
C GLY A 30 -5.44 22.64 -9.11
N ARG A 31 -6.33 23.59 -8.84
CA ARG A 31 -7.34 23.47 -7.78
C ARG A 31 -8.45 22.51 -8.18
N CYS A 32 -9.00 21.77 -7.22
CA CYS A 32 -10.08 20.82 -7.43
C CYS A 32 -11.15 20.97 -6.35
N ALA A 33 -12.43 20.97 -6.72
CA ALA A 33 -13.53 21.10 -5.76
C ALA A 33 -13.63 19.90 -4.80
N GLN A 34 -13.30 18.69 -5.28
CA GLN A 34 -13.29 17.46 -4.47
C GLN A 34 -12.26 17.51 -3.33
N ALA A 35 -11.21 18.34 -3.46
CA ALA A 35 -10.18 18.47 -2.44
C ALA A 35 -10.71 19.08 -1.13
N LYS A 36 -11.87 19.77 -1.18
CA LYS A 36 -12.52 20.36 0.00
C LYS A 36 -12.86 19.33 1.07
N GLN A 37 -13.21 18.10 0.67
CA GLN A 37 -13.47 16.99 1.62
C GLN A 37 -12.25 16.74 2.53
N TRP A 38 -11.05 16.97 2.01
CA TRP A 38 -9.78 16.76 2.70
C TRP A 38 -9.25 18.03 3.37
N GLY A 39 -10.06 19.10 3.46
CA GLY A 39 -9.62 20.40 3.97
C GLY A 39 -8.54 21.06 3.10
N TRP A 40 -8.43 20.68 1.82
CA TRP A 40 -7.39 21.16 0.92
C TRP A 40 -7.97 21.78 -0.36
N THR A 41 -7.13 22.48 -1.12
CA THR A 41 -7.58 23.18 -2.34
C THR A 41 -7.10 22.54 -3.64
N GLN A 42 -6.00 21.78 -3.59
CA GLN A 42 -5.34 21.18 -4.75
C GLN A 42 -5.44 19.65 -4.72
N GLY A 43 -5.78 19.03 -5.85
CA GLY A 43 -5.91 17.59 -5.92
C GLY A 43 -5.91 17.06 -7.35
N ARG A 44 -5.52 15.79 -7.51
CA ARG A 44 -5.45 15.10 -8.79
C ARG A 44 -5.92 13.64 -8.65
N TRP A 45 -5.99 12.95 -9.79
CA TRP A 45 -6.38 11.55 -9.89
C TRP A 45 -5.22 10.71 -10.46
N PRO A 46 -4.24 10.32 -9.61
CA PRO A 46 -3.08 9.56 -10.06
C PRO A 46 -3.47 8.10 -10.35
N LYS A 47 -3.96 7.84 -11.56
CA LYS A 47 -4.46 6.51 -11.98
C LYS A 47 -3.42 5.40 -11.78
N LYS A 48 -2.19 5.61 -12.28
CA LYS A 48 -1.11 4.61 -12.20
C LYS A 48 -0.73 4.24 -10.76
N SER A 49 -0.64 5.23 -9.88
CA SER A 49 -0.32 5.00 -8.48
C SER A 49 -1.47 4.30 -7.75
N ALA A 50 -2.71 4.67 -8.04
CA ALA A 50 -3.89 4.04 -7.45
C ALA A 50 -4.01 2.56 -7.87
N GLU A 51 -3.78 2.26 -9.15
CA GLU A 51 -3.73 0.88 -9.66
C GLU A 51 -2.63 0.06 -8.97
N PHE A 52 -1.42 0.59 -8.87
CA PHE A 52 -0.32 -0.09 -8.19
C PHE A 52 -0.64 -0.43 -6.73
N LEU A 53 -1.23 0.52 -5.99
CA LEU A 53 -1.66 0.29 -4.62
C LEU A 53 -2.77 -0.76 -4.53
N LEU A 54 -3.74 -0.76 -5.45
CA LEU A 54 -4.78 -1.81 -5.51
C LEU A 54 -4.18 -3.20 -5.68
N HIS A 55 -3.18 -3.36 -6.54
CA HIS A 55 -2.47 -4.63 -6.71
C HIS A 55 -1.77 -5.07 -5.42
N MET A 56 -1.12 -4.13 -4.72
CA MET A 56 -0.45 -4.41 -3.46
C MET A 56 -1.44 -4.82 -2.35
N LEU A 57 -2.62 -4.19 -2.30
CA LEU A 57 -3.66 -4.54 -1.34
C LEU A 57 -4.25 -5.93 -1.59
N LYS A 58 -4.50 -6.28 -2.85
CA LYS A 58 -4.94 -7.63 -3.22
C LYS A 58 -3.92 -8.69 -2.81
N ASN A 59 -2.62 -8.41 -2.96
CA ASN A 59 -1.57 -9.31 -2.50
C ASN A 59 -1.55 -9.41 -0.96
N ALA A 60 -1.69 -8.28 -0.25
CA ALA A 60 -1.75 -8.28 1.20
C ALA A 60 -2.95 -9.08 1.75
N GLU A 61 -4.12 -8.96 1.10
CA GLU A 61 -5.32 -9.75 1.37
C GLU A 61 -5.05 -11.25 1.23
N SER A 62 -4.52 -11.69 0.09
CA SER A 62 -4.15 -13.10 -0.12
C SER A 62 -3.15 -13.61 0.93
N ASN A 63 -2.18 -12.78 1.36
CA ASN A 63 -1.24 -13.16 2.40
C ASN A 63 -1.88 -13.28 3.79
N ALA A 64 -2.91 -12.49 4.08
CA ALA A 64 -3.65 -12.56 5.33
C ALA A 64 -4.54 -13.81 5.39
N GLU A 65 -5.25 -14.12 4.29
CA GLU A 65 -6.03 -15.35 4.13
C GLU A 65 -5.15 -16.59 4.34
N LEU A 66 -3.97 -16.63 3.71
CA LEU A 66 -3.01 -17.72 3.88
C LEU A 66 -2.54 -17.91 5.32
N LYS A 67 -2.52 -16.85 6.12
CA LYS A 67 -2.12 -16.87 7.53
C LYS A 67 -3.30 -17.10 8.49
N GLY A 68 -4.53 -17.20 7.99
CA GLY A 68 -5.74 -17.30 8.80
C GLY A 68 -6.02 -16.06 9.65
N LEU A 69 -5.54 -14.89 9.20
CA LEU A 69 -5.81 -13.61 9.84
C LEU A 69 -7.18 -13.10 9.38
N ASP A 70 -7.94 -12.47 10.28
CA ASP A 70 -9.20 -11.83 9.92
C ASP A 70 -8.93 -10.62 9.00
N VAL A 71 -9.48 -10.70 7.79
CA VAL A 71 -9.22 -9.75 6.71
C VAL A 71 -9.99 -8.44 6.93
N ASP A 72 -11.13 -8.48 7.61
CA ASP A 72 -11.96 -7.29 7.87
C ASP A 72 -11.37 -6.38 8.95
N SER A 73 -10.64 -6.98 9.89
CA SER A 73 -9.89 -6.26 10.93
C SER A 73 -8.53 -5.72 10.45
N LEU A 74 -8.15 -5.91 9.19
CA LEU A 74 -6.92 -5.33 8.62
C LEU A 74 -7.07 -3.81 8.44
N GLU A 75 -6.60 -3.07 9.44
CA GLU A 75 -6.27 -1.67 9.25
C GLU A 75 -5.00 -1.55 8.39
N GLN A 76 -5.03 -0.72 7.35
CA GLN A 76 -3.82 -0.38 6.61
C GLN A 76 -2.87 0.43 7.49
N ILE A 77 -2.06 -0.25 8.27
CA ILE A 77 -0.77 0.25 8.72
C ILE A 77 0.12 0.09 7.50
N VAL A 78 0.35 1.15 6.72
CA VAL A 78 1.42 1.15 5.71
C VAL A 78 2.70 0.87 6.49
N PRO A 79 3.32 -0.32 6.40
CA PRO A 79 4.59 -0.50 7.07
C PRO A 79 5.57 0.43 6.36
N LYS A 80 6.32 1.22 7.14
CA LYS A 80 7.45 1.96 6.59
C LYS A 80 8.30 0.95 5.81
N PRO A 81 8.75 1.29 4.58
CA PRO A 81 9.49 0.34 3.72
C PRO A 81 10.74 -0.27 4.39
N GLU A 82 11.22 0.35 5.48
CA GLU A 82 12.35 -0.10 6.28
C GLU A 82 12.13 -1.44 7.00
N GLU A 83 10.94 -1.73 7.52
CA GLU A 83 10.73 -2.93 8.36
C GLU A 83 10.63 -4.23 7.55
N GLU A 84 10.03 -4.18 6.36
CA GLU A 84 9.86 -5.36 5.50
C GLU A 84 11.19 -5.79 4.84
N VAL A 85 12.05 -4.81 4.48
CA VAL A 85 13.37 -5.06 3.91
C VAL A 85 14.29 -5.75 4.93
N ALA A 86 14.19 -5.40 6.21
CA ALA A 86 14.96 -6.03 7.28
C ALA A 86 14.59 -7.52 7.47
N GLN A 87 13.29 -7.87 7.38
CA GLN A 87 12.84 -9.26 7.52
C GLN A 87 13.28 -10.13 6.33
N LYS A 88 13.19 -9.63 5.08
CA LYS A 88 13.64 -10.36 3.88
C LYS A 88 15.14 -10.65 3.92
N LYS A 89 15.96 -9.70 4.39
CA LYS A 89 17.41 -9.90 4.61
C LYS A 89 17.68 -11.01 5.64
N LYS A 90 16.97 -11.02 6.77
CA LYS A 90 17.10 -12.07 7.80
C LYS A 90 16.74 -13.46 7.28
N LEU A 91 15.65 -13.59 6.51
CA LEU A 91 15.23 -14.87 5.91
C LEU A 91 16.25 -15.38 4.88
N SER A 92 16.77 -14.48 4.05
CA SER A 92 17.82 -14.81 3.06
C SER A 92 19.11 -15.29 3.75
N GLN A 93 19.57 -14.60 4.81
CA GLN A 93 20.75 -15.01 5.58
C GLN A 93 20.54 -16.37 6.29
N LYS A 94 19.34 -16.64 6.83
CA LYS A 94 19.00 -17.93 7.43
C LYS A 94 19.05 -19.07 6.39
N LYS A 95 18.49 -18.87 5.19
CA LYS A 95 18.53 -19.86 4.10
C LYS A 95 19.97 -20.18 3.68
N LEU A 96 20.81 -19.15 3.53
CA LEU A 96 22.21 -19.34 3.16
C LEU A 96 23.00 -20.09 4.25
N LYS A 97 22.71 -19.83 5.52
CA LYS A 97 23.36 -20.53 6.65
C LYS A 97 22.94 -22.00 6.71
N MET A 98 21.67 -22.32 6.46
CA MET A 98 21.18 -23.70 6.39
C MET A 98 21.80 -24.49 5.24
N GLN A 99 21.90 -23.91 4.05
CA GLN A 99 22.57 -24.56 2.90
C GLN A 99 24.03 -24.92 3.19
N LYS A 100 24.77 -24.00 3.82
CA LYS A 100 26.18 -24.24 4.18
C LYS A 100 26.37 -25.31 5.24
N LEU A 101 25.36 -25.52 6.10
CA LEU A 101 25.38 -26.51 7.17
C LEU A 101 25.07 -27.91 6.61
N MET A 102 24.13 -27.99 5.67
CA MET A 102 23.79 -29.23 4.95
C MET A 102 24.88 -29.68 3.97
N ALA A 103 25.76 -28.79 3.53
CA ALA A 103 26.87 -29.10 2.63
C ALA A 103 28.20 -29.44 3.36
N ARG A 104 28.13 -29.68 4.68
CA ARG A 104 29.29 -29.94 5.55
C ARG A 104 29.37 -31.39 6.07
N GLU A 105 28.45 -32.24 5.60
CA GLU A 105 28.51 -33.71 5.65
C GLU A 105 28.82 -34.24 4.24
#